data_AF-A0AA42UHV3-F1
#
_entry.id   AF-A0AA42UHV3-F1
#
_cell.length_a   1.000
_cell.length_b   1.000
_cell.length_c   1.000
_cell.angle_alpha   90.00
_cell.angle_beta   90.00
_cell.angle_gamma   90.00
#
_symmetry.space_group_name_H-M   'P 1'
#
loop_
_entity.id
_entity.type
_entity.pdbx_description
1 polymer ?
#
loop_
_entity_poly.entity_id
_entity_poly.type
_entity_poly.pdbx_seq_one_letter_code
_entity_poly.pdbx_strand_id
1 'polypeptide(L)'
;MMVSDERYRGHQVFSELDEYIDFYRSLSISVMSFATMGTTAFVSMDTYVYSSIQGTVDSIKTLLEKGRINDCYSLVRKYFDSAVINVYSNLYLQDHRSIDNYIVEKVNNWLHGKEKRPEYRIMSQYIKKSRVLEAINNLIYVNELYKNVRERCNAHTHYNYFKNILLNDSEVYLKERSCILDELLKDVRSIFILHLSYICTICQHYMMSSDYLDHLECGMTPPEDSQYWVSPFFQNAFSKILMKERPDIGSAILSSTSMHLEGEIA
;
A
#
# COMPACT_ATOMS: atom_id res chain seq x y z
N MET A 1 -20.24 -5.06 -22.14
CA MET A 1 -20.72 -5.36 -20.79
C MET A 1 -21.35 -4.10 -20.22
N MET A 2 -22.59 -4.19 -19.73
CA MET A 2 -23.24 -3.13 -18.96
C MET A 2 -22.87 -3.27 -17.48
N VAL A 3 -23.02 -2.19 -16.70
CA VAL A 3 -22.76 -2.19 -15.24
C VAL A 3 -23.81 -3.02 -14.48
N SER A 4 -25.01 -3.13 -15.04
CA SER A 4 -26.08 -3.99 -14.52
C SER A 4 -25.86 -5.48 -14.77
N ASP A 5 -24.93 -5.86 -15.65
CA ASP A 5 -24.63 -7.27 -15.94
C ASP A 5 -24.07 -7.97 -14.69
N GLU A 6 -24.52 -9.21 -14.42
CA GLU A 6 -23.98 -10.03 -13.32
C GLU A 6 -22.46 -10.21 -13.43
N ARG A 7 -21.94 -10.32 -14.66
CA ARG A 7 -20.50 -10.40 -14.92
C ARG A 7 -19.72 -9.17 -14.46
N TYR A 8 -20.34 -7.98 -14.51
CA TYR A 8 -19.73 -6.77 -13.97
C TYR A 8 -19.72 -6.83 -12.44
N ARG A 9 -20.90 -7.07 -11.85
CA ARG A 9 -21.07 -7.07 -10.38
C ARG A 9 -20.29 -8.16 -9.66
N GLY A 10 -20.10 -9.30 -10.32
CA GLY A 10 -19.30 -10.43 -9.84
C GLY A 10 -17.83 -10.40 -10.27
N HIS A 11 -17.33 -9.29 -10.81
CA HIS A 11 -15.94 -9.19 -11.22
C HIS A 11 -14.98 -9.26 -10.02
N GLN A 12 -13.88 -10.00 -10.14
CA GLN A 12 -12.89 -10.24 -9.07
C GLN A 12 -12.31 -8.96 -8.45
N VAL A 13 -12.33 -7.85 -9.19
CA VAL A 13 -11.87 -6.54 -8.70
C VAL A 13 -12.58 -6.12 -7.41
N PHE A 14 -13.85 -6.44 -7.22
CA PHE A 14 -14.60 -6.06 -6.03
C PHE A 14 -14.12 -6.81 -4.80
N SER A 15 -13.92 -8.13 -4.90
CA SER A 15 -13.45 -8.95 -3.77
C SER A 15 -12.02 -8.62 -3.39
N GLU A 16 -11.12 -8.36 -4.35
CA GLU A 16 -9.74 -7.97 -4.02
C GLU A 16 -9.65 -6.56 -3.42
N LEU A 17 -10.52 -5.63 -3.84
CA LEU A 17 -10.61 -4.33 -3.19
C LEU A 17 -11.04 -4.47 -1.73
N ASP A 18 -11.98 -5.39 -1.41
CA ASP A 18 -12.36 -5.69 -0.03
C ASP A 18 -11.19 -6.22 0.80
N GLU A 19 -10.40 -7.15 0.24
CA GLU A 19 -9.19 -7.65 0.92
C GLU A 19 -8.19 -6.52 1.23
N TYR A 20 -7.98 -5.59 0.30
CA TYR A 20 -7.08 -4.45 0.52
C TYR A 20 -7.65 -3.45 1.55
N ILE A 21 -8.96 -3.21 1.52
CA ILE A 21 -9.66 -2.36 2.48
C ILE A 21 -9.47 -2.90 3.90
N ASP A 22 -9.73 -4.19 4.08
CA ASP A 22 -9.60 -4.85 5.38
C ASP A 22 -8.14 -4.90 5.84
N PHE A 23 -7.19 -5.16 4.94
CA PHE A 23 -5.77 -5.10 5.26
C PHE A 23 -5.37 -3.72 5.79
N TYR A 24 -5.67 -2.64 5.08
CA TYR A 24 -5.28 -1.29 5.53
C TYR A 24 -6.02 -0.85 6.78
N ARG A 25 -7.27 -1.31 7.00
CA ARG A 25 -8.01 -1.08 8.24
C ARG A 25 -7.30 -1.75 9.42
N SER A 26 -6.99 -3.04 9.31
CA SER A 26 -6.30 -3.80 10.35
C SER A 26 -4.89 -3.24 10.60
N LEU A 27 -4.16 -2.91 9.53
CA LEU A 27 -2.83 -2.32 9.64
C LEU A 27 -2.87 -0.99 10.39
N SER A 28 -3.79 -0.09 10.01
CA SER A 28 -3.97 1.22 10.67
C SER A 28 -4.16 1.08 12.19
N ILE A 29 -4.99 0.13 12.62
CA ILE A 29 -5.23 -0.13 14.06
C ILE A 29 -3.97 -0.72 14.71
N SER A 30 -3.37 -1.75 14.09
CA SER A 30 -2.22 -2.47 14.65
C SER A 30 -1.00 -1.57 14.87
N VAL A 31 -0.78 -0.58 14.00
CA VAL A 31 0.42 0.27 14.10
C VAL A 31 0.24 1.48 15.01
N MET A 32 -0.96 1.70 15.54
CA MET A 32 -1.31 2.89 16.32
C MET A 32 -0.39 3.08 17.53
N SER A 33 -0.01 1.98 18.19
CA SER A 33 0.86 1.98 19.38
C SER A 33 2.33 2.27 19.08
N PHE A 34 2.78 2.15 17.82
CA PHE A 34 4.14 2.46 17.43
C PHE A 34 4.32 3.95 17.16
N ALA A 35 4.72 4.71 18.18
CA ALA A 35 4.99 6.13 18.03
C ALA A 35 6.00 6.40 16.91
N THR A 36 5.67 7.33 16.01
CA THR A 36 6.53 7.71 14.88
C THR A 36 7.73 8.51 15.37
N MET A 37 8.80 7.80 15.68
CA MET A 37 10.07 8.37 16.11
C MET A 37 10.61 9.35 15.06
N GLY A 38 11.18 10.46 15.52
CA GLY A 38 11.65 11.53 14.63
C GLY A 38 10.61 12.63 14.35
N THR A 39 9.43 12.56 14.98
CA THR A 39 8.37 13.58 14.86
C THR A 39 7.82 13.94 16.25
N THR A 40 6.99 14.98 16.32
CA THR A 40 6.24 15.33 17.54
C THR A 40 4.85 14.69 17.59
N ALA A 41 4.58 13.64 16.81
CA ALA A 41 3.29 12.96 16.80
C ALA A 41 3.09 12.19 18.11
N PHE A 42 1.91 12.35 18.72
CA PHE A 42 1.54 11.60 19.94
C PHE A 42 1.19 10.14 19.68
N VAL A 43 0.68 9.86 18.48
CA VAL A 43 0.29 8.54 17.97
C VAL A 43 1.05 8.31 16.67
N SER A 44 1.21 7.06 16.25
CA SER A 44 1.76 6.71 14.94
C SER A 44 1.18 7.58 13.82
N MET A 45 2.01 8.31 13.08
CA MET A 45 1.62 9.00 11.85
C MET A 45 1.04 8.01 10.83
N ASP A 46 1.57 6.79 10.81
CA ASP A 46 1.22 5.75 9.84
C ASP A 46 -0.22 5.23 10.03
N THR A 47 -0.78 5.29 11.25
CA THR A 47 -2.19 4.97 11.48
C THR A 47 -3.11 5.82 10.58
N TYR A 48 -2.82 7.11 10.48
CA TYR A 48 -3.60 8.06 9.69
C TYR A 48 -3.37 7.87 8.20
N VAL A 49 -2.13 7.54 7.80
CA VAL A 49 -1.80 7.27 6.39
C VAL A 49 -2.51 6.00 5.92
N TYR A 50 -2.46 4.91 6.68
CA TYR A 50 -3.13 3.66 6.32
C TYR A 50 -4.65 3.77 6.37
N SER A 51 -5.23 4.49 7.34
CA SER A 51 -6.66 4.79 7.35
C SER A 51 -7.07 5.63 6.12
N SER A 52 -6.27 6.62 5.73
CA SER A 52 -6.53 7.42 4.53
C SER A 52 -6.42 6.61 3.23
N ILE A 53 -5.46 5.67 3.17
CA ILE A 53 -5.34 4.73 2.06
C ILE A 53 -6.56 3.81 2.01
N GLN A 54 -6.97 3.22 3.14
CA GLN A 54 -8.17 2.40 3.25
C GLN A 54 -9.40 3.13 2.69
N GLY A 55 -9.64 4.38 3.12
CA GLY A 55 -10.75 5.19 2.59
C GLY A 55 -10.62 5.51 1.09
N THR A 56 -9.41 5.62 0.56
CA THR A 56 -9.19 5.81 -0.88
C THR A 56 -9.51 4.54 -1.67
N VAL A 57 -9.14 3.35 -1.17
CA VAL A 57 -9.48 2.06 -1.80
C VAL A 57 -10.99 1.80 -1.74
N ASP A 58 -11.63 2.11 -0.61
CA ASP A 58 -13.08 2.06 -0.46
C ASP A 58 -13.81 3.01 -1.43
N SER A 59 -13.26 4.21 -1.63
CA SER A 59 -13.77 5.15 -2.63
C SER A 59 -13.63 4.62 -4.07
N ILE A 60 -12.54 3.92 -4.40
CA ILE A 60 -12.38 3.24 -5.69
C ILE A 60 -13.49 2.21 -5.88
N LYS A 61 -13.74 1.35 -4.88
CA LYS A 61 -14.81 0.36 -4.92
C LYS A 61 -16.18 1.00 -5.14
N THR A 62 -16.50 2.05 -4.38
CA THR A 62 -17.77 2.78 -4.48
C THR A 62 -17.99 3.38 -5.88
N LEU A 63 -16.93 3.91 -6.51
CA LEU A 63 -17.04 4.44 -7.88
C LEU A 63 -17.22 3.32 -8.91
N LEU A 64 -16.57 2.18 -8.72
CA LEU A 64 -16.77 1.01 -9.58
C LEU A 64 -18.19 0.47 -9.49
N GLU A 65 -18.79 0.40 -8.31
CA GLU A 65 -20.19 -0.01 -8.15
C GLU A 65 -21.14 0.91 -8.92
N LYS A 66 -20.79 2.20 -9.04
CA LYS A 66 -21.52 3.20 -9.83
C LYS A 66 -21.15 3.22 -11.32
N GLY A 67 -20.26 2.34 -11.77
CA GLY A 67 -19.83 2.27 -13.16
C GLY A 67 -18.92 3.42 -13.63
N ARG A 68 -18.26 4.13 -12.70
CA ARG A 68 -17.40 5.29 -12.99
C ARG A 68 -15.93 4.89 -13.05
N ILE A 69 -15.60 4.00 -13.98
CA ILE A 69 -14.28 3.36 -14.06
C ILE A 69 -13.17 4.38 -14.33
N ASN A 70 -13.44 5.41 -15.14
CA ASN A 70 -12.41 6.42 -15.43
C ASN A 70 -12.09 7.28 -14.20
N ASP A 71 -13.09 7.64 -13.41
CA ASP A 71 -12.89 8.37 -12.15
C ASP A 71 -12.09 7.53 -11.14
N CYS A 72 -12.27 6.21 -11.15
CA CYS A 72 -11.47 5.30 -10.33
C CYS A 72 -9.97 5.47 -10.57
N TYR A 73 -9.52 5.62 -11.82
CA TYR A 73 -8.08 5.78 -12.11
C TYR A 73 -7.47 7.06 -11.50
N SER A 74 -8.27 8.11 -11.30
CA SER A 74 -7.80 9.30 -10.56
C SER A 74 -7.56 8.98 -9.08
N LEU A 75 -8.38 8.12 -8.48
CA LEU A 75 -8.17 7.61 -7.13
C LEU A 75 -7.05 6.57 -7.06
N VAL A 76 -6.87 5.72 -8.08
CA VAL A 76 -5.72 4.80 -8.18
C VAL A 76 -4.41 5.58 -8.22
N ARG A 77 -4.36 6.70 -8.97
CA ARG A 77 -3.20 7.61 -8.95
C ARG A 77 -2.92 8.15 -7.56
N LYS A 78 -3.96 8.60 -6.85
CA LYS A 78 -3.85 9.10 -5.47
C LYS A 78 -3.39 8.00 -4.52
N TYR A 79 -3.91 6.78 -4.65
CA TYR A 79 -3.49 5.61 -3.88
C TYR A 79 -2.00 5.33 -4.08
N PHE A 80 -1.53 5.32 -5.33
CA PHE A 80 -0.11 5.15 -5.63
C PHE A 80 0.74 6.28 -5.02
N ASP A 81 0.32 7.53 -5.14
CA ASP A 81 1.02 8.64 -4.48
C ASP A 81 1.08 8.42 -2.95
N SER A 82 -0.01 8.02 -2.30
CA SER A 82 -0.05 7.74 -0.86
C SER A 82 0.90 6.63 -0.43
N ALA A 83 0.98 5.53 -1.17
CA ALA A 83 1.93 4.45 -0.91
C ALA A 83 3.38 4.96 -0.98
N VAL A 84 3.71 5.77 -1.99
CA VAL A 84 5.06 6.35 -2.15
C VAL A 84 5.39 7.34 -1.04
N ILE A 85 4.41 8.13 -0.61
CA ILE A 85 4.60 9.08 0.50
C ILE A 85 4.83 8.35 1.81
N ASN A 86 4.07 7.29 2.09
CA ASN A 86 4.26 6.50 3.29
C ASN A 86 5.69 5.94 3.37
N VAL A 87 6.14 5.30 2.30
CA VAL A 87 7.47 4.69 2.21
C VAL A 87 8.56 5.74 2.29
N TYR A 88 8.42 6.85 1.55
CA TYR A 88 9.38 7.95 1.60
C TYR A 88 9.50 8.52 3.01
N SER A 89 8.38 8.81 3.68
CA SER A 89 8.40 9.42 5.00
C SER A 89 9.05 8.51 6.04
N ASN A 90 8.71 7.22 6.05
CA ASN A 90 9.33 6.24 6.97
C ASN A 90 10.83 6.07 6.71
N LEU A 91 11.22 5.89 5.45
CA LEU A 91 12.62 5.76 5.08
C LEU A 91 13.42 7.03 5.41
N TYR A 92 12.86 8.21 5.11
CA TYR A 92 13.52 9.48 5.39
C TYR A 92 13.72 9.71 6.89
N LEU A 93 12.74 9.33 7.71
CA LEU A 93 12.86 9.35 9.17
C LEU A 93 13.98 8.42 9.67
N GLN A 94 14.06 7.20 9.13
CA GLN A 94 15.10 6.24 9.49
C GLN A 94 16.51 6.73 9.12
N ASP A 95 16.66 7.34 7.93
CA ASP A 95 17.96 7.80 7.43
C ASP A 95 18.47 9.07 8.13
N HIS A 96 17.57 9.94 8.60
CA HIS A 96 17.93 11.27 9.10
C HIS A 96 17.76 11.46 10.61
N ARG A 97 17.09 10.53 11.30
CA ARG A 97 17.04 10.56 12.75
C ARG A 97 18.42 10.23 13.31
N SER A 98 18.92 11.09 14.18
CA SER A 98 20.16 10.86 14.93
C SER A 98 20.00 11.39 16.35
N ILE A 99 21.01 11.17 17.19
CA ILE A 99 21.05 11.75 18.55
C ILE A 99 21.02 13.29 18.46
N ASP A 100 21.70 13.87 17.46
CA ASP A 100 21.75 15.32 17.23
C ASP A 100 20.51 15.86 16.49
N ASN A 101 19.77 14.97 15.80
CA ASN A 101 18.58 15.30 15.03
C ASN A 101 17.39 14.45 15.47
N TYR A 102 16.91 14.71 16.69
CA TYR A 102 15.80 13.96 17.28
C TYR A 102 14.45 14.22 16.58
N ILE A 103 14.26 15.41 16.02
CA ILE A 103 13.06 15.79 15.24
C ILE A 103 13.49 16.06 13.81
N VAL A 104 13.05 15.23 12.88
CA VAL A 104 13.33 15.38 11.45
C VAL A 104 12.39 16.42 10.86
N GLU A 105 12.83 17.68 10.83
CA GLU A 105 12.03 18.86 10.48
C GLU A 105 11.21 18.68 9.21
N LYS A 106 11.79 18.12 8.14
CA LYS A 106 11.10 17.95 6.86
C LYS A 106 9.79 17.15 6.96
N VAL A 107 9.80 16.05 7.71
CA VAL A 107 8.62 15.20 7.89
C VAL A 107 7.70 15.80 8.95
N ASN A 108 8.27 16.35 10.02
CA ASN A 108 7.51 17.00 11.08
C ASN A 108 6.76 18.26 10.59
N ASN A 109 7.39 19.10 9.77
CA ASN A 109 6.77 20.29 9.19
C ASN A 109 5.67 19.92 8.20
N TRP A 110 5.84 18.83 7.43
CA TRP A 110 4.75 18.29 6.61
C TRP A 110 3.57 17.82 7.46
N LEU A 111 3.84 17.05 8.52
CA LEU A 111 2.82 16.59 9.47
C LEU A 111 2.00 17.75 10.06
N HIS A 112 2.65 18.87 10.37
CA HIS A 112 2.01 20.08 10.90
C HIS A 112 1.49 21.05 9.84
N GLY A 113 1.54 20.69 8.56
CA GLY A 113 1.09 21.55 7.45
C GLY A 113 1.91 22.82 7.25
N LYS A 114 3.10 22.90 7.83
CA LYS A 114 4.04 24.04 7.69
C LYS A 114 4.81 23.98 6.38
N GLU A 115 5.06 22.78 5.87
CA GLU A 115 5.72 22.53 4.60
C GLU A 115 4.93 21.58 3.71
N LYS A 116 5.07 21.75 2.40
CA LYS A 116 4.56 20.77 1.45
C LYS A 116 5.49 19.58 1.39
N ARG A 117 4.91 18.39 1.21
CA ARG A 117 5.69 17.20 0.85
C ARG A 117 6.45 17.42 -0.48
N PRO A 118 7.59 16.74 -0.68
CA PRO A 118 8.28 16.77 -1.96
C PRO A 118 7.40 16.23 -3.09
N GLU A 119 7.73 16.61 -4.32
CA GLU A 119 7.07 16.06 -5.50
C GLU A 119 7.34 14.55 -5.64
N TYR A 120 6.43 13.85 -6.30
CA TYR A 120 6.53 12.40 -6.53
C TYR A 120 7.91 11.97 -7.06
N ARG A 121 8.44 12.70 -8.05
CA ARG A 121 9.73 12.36 -8.68
C ARG A 121 10.87 12.37 -7.65
N ILE A 122 10.87 13.32 -6.74
CA ILE A 122 11.88 13.45 -5.69
C ILE A 122 11.76 12.26 -4.72
N MET A 123 10.55 11.98 -4.25
CA MET A 123 10.30 10.85 -3.33
C MET A 123 10.65 9.51 -3.97
N SER A 124 10.24 9.27 -5.22
CA SER A 124 10.53 8.03 -5.93
C SER A 124 12.03 7.84 -6.18
N GLN A 125 12.76 8.91 -6.55
CA GLN A 125 14.21 8.84 -6.71
C GLN A 125 14.94 8.57 -5.39
N TYR A 126 14.43 9.10 -4.28
CA TYR A 126 14.96 8.85 -2.95
C TYR A 126 14.82 7.37 -2.58
N ILE A 127 13.61 6.81 -2.70
CA ILE A 127 13.32 5.39 -2.43
C ILE A 127 14.19 4.47 -3.29
N LYS A 128 14.32 4.77 -4.60
CA LYS A 128 15.13 3.98 -5.54
C LYS A 128 16.62 3.94 -5.23
N LYS A 129 17.15 4.96 -4.56
CA LYS A 129 18.57 5.06 -4.20
C LYS A 129 18.89 4.48 -2.81
N SER A 130 17.87 4.02 -2.08
CA SER A 130 18.06 3.44 -0.75
C SER A 130 18.80 2.11 -0.83
N ARG A 131 19.83 1.97 0.00
CA ARG A 131 20.57 0.70 0.18
C ARG A 131 19.72 -0.35 0.88
N VAL A 132 18.91 0.05 1.87
CA VAL A 132 18.01 -0.86 2.61
C VAL A 132 16.99 -1.50 1.67
N LEU A 133 16.55 -0.77 0.65
CA LEU A 133 15.58 -1.24 -0.33
C LEU A 133 16.23 -1.82 -1.59
N GLU A 134 17.55 -1.95 -1.67
CA GLU A 134 18.26 -2.31 -2.91
C GLU A 134 17.76 -3.64 -3.51
N ALA A 135 17.70 -4.70 -2.69
CA ALA A 135 17.24 -6.01 -3.13
C ALA A 135 15.81 -5.97 -3.69
N ILE A 136 14.92 -5.27 -3.00
CA ILE A 136 13.51 -5.12 -3.41
C ILE A 136 13.39 -4.24 -4.66
N ASN A 137 14.10 -3.11 -4.71
CA ASN A 137 14.11 -2.21 -5.86
C ASN A 137 14.59 -2.91 -7.13
N ASN A 138 15.62 -3.76 -7.03
CA ASN A 138 16.14 -4.53 -8.17
C ASN A 138 15.08 -5.48 -8.76
N LEU A 139 14.20 -6.04 -7.93
CA LEU A 139 13.09 -6.88 -8.36
C LEU A 139 11.88 -6.08 -8.85
N ILE A 140 11.59 -4.93 -8.22
CA ILE A 140 10.44 -4.08 -8.53
C ILE A 140 10.62 -3.34 -9.86
N TYR A 141 11.84 -2.89 -10.14
CA TYR A 141 12.15 -2.06 -11.31
C TYR A 141 12.87 -2.83 -12.43
N VAL A 142 12.82 -4.17 -12.41
CA VAL A 142 13.31 -5.02 -13.50
C VAL A 142 12.57 -4.74 -14.82
N ASN A 143 11.33 -4.26 -14.74
CA ASN A 143 10.51 -3.89 -15.87
C ASN A 143 9.81 -2.54 -15.64
N GLU A 144 9.11 -2.07 -16.67
CA GLU A 144 8.41 -0.77 -16.65
C GLU A 144 7.00 -0.83 -16.04
N LEU A 145 6.63 -1.90 -15.30
CA LEU A 145 5.27 -2.11 -14.77
C LEU A 145 4.74 -0.86 -14.04
N TYR A 146 5.47 -0.39 -13.04
CA TYR A 146 5.04 0.75 -12.20
C TYR A 146 5.06 2.08 -12.95
N LYS A 147 5.90 2.22 -13.96
CA LYS A 147 5.85 3.37 -14.87
C LYS A 147 4.57 3.33 -15.71
N ASN A 148 4.26 2.17 -16.29
CA ASN A 148 3.06 1.95 -17.11
C ASN A 148 1.77 2.17 -16.30
N VAL A 149 1.72 1.72 -15.03
CA VAL A 149 0.59 2.00 -14.11
C VAL A 149 0.36 3.51 -13.99
N ARG A 150 1.44 4.29 -13.80
CA ARG A 150 1.34 5.76 -13.71
C ARG A 150 0.91 6.41 -15.01
N GLU A 151 1.45 5.96 -16.13
CA GLU A 151 1.10 6.49 -17.44
C GLU A 151 -0.37 6.23 -17.77
N ARG A 152 -0.89 5.02 -17.46
CA ARG A 152 -2.33 4.73 -17.56
C ARG A 152 -3.16 5.63 -16.67
N CYS A 153 -2.81 5.74 -15.38
CA CYS A 153 -3.51 6.63 -14.46
C CYS A 153 -3.58 8.07 -15.01
N ASN A 154 -2.46 8.60 -15.52
CA ASN A 154 -2.41 9.91 -16.14
C ASN A 154 -3.30 10.00 -17.39
N ALA A 155 -3.28 8.98 -18.25
CA ALA A 155 -4.10 8.97 -19.47
C ALA A 155 -5.61 8.96 -19.18
N HIS A 156 -6.03 8.29 -18.10
CA HIS A 156 -7.41 8.29 -17.63
C HIS A 156 -7.80 9.64 -16.99
N THR A 157 -6.97 10.18 -16.09
CA THR A 157 -7.23 11.47 -15.44
C THR A 157 -7.36 12.62 -16.45
N HIS A 158 -6.57 12.61 -17.53
CA HIS A 158 -6.57 13.67 -18.54
C HIS A 158 -7.49 13.38 -19.74
N TYR A 159 -8.28 12.30 -19.71
CA TYR A 159 -9.14 11.89 -20.83
C TYR A 159 -8.40 11.82 -22.17
N ASN A 160 -7.16 11.29 -22.17
CA ASN A 160 -6.30 11.26 -23.36
C ASN A 160 -6.95 10.53 -24.56
N TYR A 161 -7.92 9.65 -24.30
CA TYR A 161 -8.69 8.95 -25.33
C TYR A 161 -10.19 9.11 -25.09
N PHE A 162 -10.99 9.27 -26.15
CA PHE A 162 -12.44 9.40 -26.02
C PHE A 162 -13.09 8.18 -25.33
N LYS A 163 -12.54 6.97 -25.50
CA LYS A 163 -12.99 5.78 -24.78
C LYS A 163 -12.94 5.96 -23.25
N ASN A 164 -12.03 6.79 -22.74
CA ASN A 164 -11.91 7.09 -21.31
C ASN A 164 -13.10 7.91 -20.80
N ILE A 165 -13.70 8.77 -21.66
CA ILE A 165 -14.94 9.49 -21.34
C ILE A 165 -16.08 8.49 -21.20
N LEU A 166 -16.20 7.55 -22.15
CA LEU A 166 -17.25 6.53 -22.15
C LEU A 166 -17.19 5.60 -20.93
N LEU A 167 -16.02 5.42 -20.32
CA LEU A 167 -15.85 4.59 -19.12
C LEU A 167 -16.49 5.17 -17.86
N ASN A 168 -16.93 6.42 -17.89
CA ASN A 168 -17.78 6.98 -16.86
C ASN A 168 -19.27 6.91 -17.18
N ASP A 169 -19.66 6.44 -18.37
CA ASP A 169 -21.06 6.24 -18.71
C ASP A 169 -21.50 4.82 -18.34
N SER A 170 -22.25 4.70 -17.25
CA SER A 170 -22.75 3.42 -16.73
C SER A 170 -23.86 2.79 -17.57
N GLU A 171 -24.54 3.59 -18.40
CA GLU A 171 -25.71 3.17 -19.19
C GLU A 171 -25.32 2.61 -20.55
N VAL A 172 -24.13 2.95 -21.04
CA VAL A 172 -23.61 2.49 -22.32
C VAL A 172 -23.03 1.07 -22.21
N TYR A 173 -23.37 0.21 -23.18
CA TYR A 173 -22.67 -1.06 -23.37
C TYR A 173 -21.28 -0.81 -23.96
N LEU A 174 -20.24 -1.28 -23.27
CA LEU A 174 -18.87 -1.22 -23.76
C LEU A 174 -18.30 -2.64 -23.88
N LYS A 175 -17.87 -3.04 -25.08
CA LYS A 175 -17.29 -4.37 -25.34
C LYS A 175 -16.02 -4.60 -24.51
N GLU A 176 -15.18 -3.58 -24.39
CA GLU A 176 -13.87 -3.63 -23.71
C GLU A 176 -13.94 -3.49 -22.18
N ARG A 177 -15.12 -3.24 -21.60
CA ARG A 177 -15.25 -2.91 -20.16
C ARG A 177 -14.67 -4.01 -19.24
N SER A 178 -14.81 -5.28 -19.61
CA SER A 178 -14.21 -6.38 -18.85
C SER A 178 -12.68 -6.30 -18.82
N CYS A 179 -12.06 -6.14 -19.99
CA CYS A 179 -10.60 -6.01 -20.10
C CYS A 179 -10.07 -4.82 -19.29
N ILE A 180 -10.84 -3.72 -19.24
CA ILE A 180 -10.46 -2.52 -18.50
C ILE A 180 -10.60 -2.73 -16.99
N LEU A 181 -11.57 -3.52 -16.52
CA LEU A 181 -11.63 -3.94 -15.12
C LEU A 181 -10.47 -4.88 -14.76
N ASP A 182 -10.09 -5.80 -15.65
CA ASP A 182 -8.91 -6.64 -15.47
C ASP A 182 -7.62 -5.81 -15.37
N GLU A 183 -7.49 -4.77 -16.19
CA GLU A 183 -6.36 -3.85 -16.16
C GLU A 183 -6.33 -3.02 -14.87
N LEU A 184 -7.49 -2.48 -14.47
CA LEU A 184 -7.62 -1.73 -13.21
C LEU A 184 -7.26 -2.61 -12.02
N LEU A 185 -7.73 -3.86 -11.99
CA LEU A 185 -7.42 -4.82 -10.94
C LEU A 185 -5.90 -5.05 -10.84
N LYS A 186 -5.24 -5.30 -11.99
CA LYS A 186 -3.78 -5.47 -12.04
C LYS A 186 -3.04 -4.23 -11.54
N ASP A 187 -3.51 -3.03 -11.87
CA ASP A 187 -2.89 -1.77 -11.45
C ASP A 187 -3.01 -1.57 -9.94
N VAL A 188 -4.21 -1.77 -9.36
CA VAL A 188 -4.42 -1.66 -7.90
C VAL A 188 -3.61 -2.71 -7.15
N ARG A 189 -3.62 -3.96 -7.62
CA ARG A 189 -2.83 -5.06 -7.03
C ARG A 189 -1.35 -4.76 -7.07
N SER A 190 -0.83 -4.24 -8.18
CA SER A 190 0.57 -3.87 -8.32
C SER A 190 0.98 -2.84 -7.27
N ILE A 191 0.15 -1.81 -7.03
CA ILE A 191 0.38 -0.79 -6.01
C ILE A 191 0.33 -1.39 -4.61
N PHE A 192 -0.61 -2.31 -4.34
CA PHE A 192 -0.67 -3.01 -3.07
C PHE A 192 0.61 -3.82 -2.80
N ILE A 193 1.05 -4.62 -3.78
CA ILE A 193 2.29 -5.40 -3.69
C ILE A 193 3.50 -4.48 -3.47
N LEU A 194 3.60 -3.37 -4.21
CA LEU A 194 4.67 -2.38 -4.05
C LEU A 194 4.74 -1.87 -2.60
N HIS A 195 3.59 -1.47 -2.07
CA HIS A 195 3.52 -0.88 -0.74
C HIS A 195 3.82 -1.92 0.34
N LEU A 196 3.21 -3.11 0.24
CA LEU A 196 3.44 -4.22 1.16
C LEU A 196 4.92 -4.62 1.17
N SER A 197 5.56 -4.72 0.00
CA SER A 197 6.98 -5.09 -0.13
C SER A 197 7.89 -4.11 0.61
N TYR A 198 7.61 -2.81 0.49
CA TYR A 198 8.37 -1.80 1.21
C TYR A 198 8.10 -1.83 2.71
N ILE A 199 6.83 -1.94 3.15
CA ILE A 199 6.49 -2.05 4.58
C ILE A 199 7.21 -3.25 5.20
N CYS A 200 7.20 -4.42 4.56
CA CYS A 200 7.92 -5.60 5.02
C CYS A 200 9.43 -5.41 5.14
N THR A 201 10.01 -4.40 4.47
CA THR A 201 11.46 -4.18 4.47
C THR A 201 11.86 -3.11 5.49
N ILE A 202 11.21 -1.94 5.45
CA ILE A 202 11.58 -0.80 6.30
C ILE A 202 10.80 -0.74 7.62
N CYS A 203 9.62 -1.35 7.70
CA CYS A 203 8.76 -1.30 8.89
C CYS A 203 8.42 -2.71 9.39
N GLN A 204 9.42 -3.58 9.53
CA GLN A 204 9.20 -5.00 9.89
C GLN A 204 8.35 -5.20 11.15
N HIS A 205 8.51 -4.33 12.15
CA HIS A 205 7.73 -4.36 13.39
C HIS A 205 6.22 -4.15 13.19
N TYR A 206 5.77 -3.61 12.04
CA TYR A 206 4.34 -3.52 11.71
C TYR A 206 3.71 -4.88 11.37
N MET A 207 4.52 -5.91 11.14
CA MET A 207 4.04 -7.28 10.97
C MET A 207 3.67 -7.92 12.30
N MET A 208 4.17 -7.40 13.43
CA MET A 208 4.11 -8.03 14.74
C MET A 208 2.66 -8.28 15.20
N SER A 209 2.42 -9.44 15.79
CA SER A 209 1.16 -9.75 16.48
C SER A 209 1.02 -8.98 17.79
N SER A 210 -0.20 -8.80 18.27
CA SER A 210 -0.44 -8.16 19.57
C SER A 210 -0.06 -9.04 20.75
N ASP A 211 0.10 -10.36 20.54
CA ASP A 211 0.34 -11.35 21.61
C ASP A 211 1.41 -10.90 22.61
N TYR A 212 2.55 -10.42 22.13
CA TYR A 212 3.63 -9.94 23.00
C TYR A 212 3.19 -8.79 23.90
N LEU A 213 2.52 -7.79 23.33
CA LEU A 213 2.03 -6.62 24.06
C LEU A 213 0.88 -7.00 25.01
N ASP A 214 -0.05 -7.84 24.55
CA ASP A 214 -1.20 -8.30 25.32
C ASP A 214 -0.76 -9.02 26.62
N HIS A 215 0.29 -9.86 26.54
CA HIS A 215 0.88 -10.48 27.74
C HIS A 215 1.44 -9.44 28.71
N LEU A 216 2.19 -8.44 28.20
CA LEU A 216 2.76 -7.38 29.04
C LEU A 216 1.66 -6.54 29.71
N GLU A 217 0.61 -6.19 28.96
CA GLU A 217 -0.55 -5.42 29.47
C GLU A 217 -1.34 -6.19 30.54
N CYS A 218 -1.38 -7.53 30.44
CA CYS A 218 -1.97 -8.40 31.44
C CYS A 218 -1.04 -8.71 32.63
N GLY A 219 0.18 -8.15 32.66
CA GLY A 219 1.18 -8.45 33.70
C GLY A 219 1.73 -9.87 33.66
N MET A 220 1.66 -10.52 32.50
CA MET A 220 2.16 -11.87 32.25
C MET A 220 3.54 -11.82 31.59
N THR A 221 4.33 -12.88 31.74
CA THR A 221 5.57 -13.07 30.97
C THR A 221 5.20 -13.47 29.54
N PRO A 222 5.62 -12.70 28.52
CA PRO A 222 5.38 -13.09 27.13
C PRO A 222 6.06 -14.41 26.78
N PRO A 223 5.48 -15.24 25.89
CA PRO A 223 6.16 -16.42 25.36
C PRO A 223 7.48 -16.06 24.69
N GLU A 224 8.43 -17.00 24.70
CA GLU A 224 9.72 -16.85 24.02
C GLU A 224 9.49 -16.52 22.53
N ASP A 225 10.24 -15.55 22.02
CA ASP A 225 10.19 -15.02 20.65
C ASP A 225 8.84 -14.47 20.15
N SER A 226 7.87 -14.26 21.04
CA SER A 226 6.56 -13.71 20.66
C SER A 226 6.61 -12.28 20.07
N GLN A 227 7.69 -11.54 20.30
CA GLN A 227 7.96 -10.24 19.66
C GLN A 227 8.22 -10.33 18.15
N TYR A 228 8.47 -11.53 17.61
CA TYR A 228 8.68 -11.77 16.19
C TYR A 228 7.50 -12.46 15.51
N TRP A 229 6.44 -12.81 16.25
CA TRP A 229 5.25 -13.42 15.68
C TRP A 229 4.52 -12.45 14.76
N VAL A 230 3.99 -12.97 13.65
CA VAL A 230 3.30 -12.15 12.65
C VAL A 230 1.79 -12.21 12.86
N SER A 231 1.15 -11.04 12.79
CA SER A 231 -0.31 -10.94 12.91
C SER A 231 -1.03 -11.69 11.77
N PRO A 232 -2.17 -12.36 12.03
CA PRO A 232 -2.84 -13.19 11.03
C PRO A 232 -3.24 -12.44 9.74
N PHE A 233 -3.69 -11.19 9.85
CA PHE A 233 -4.08 -10.41 8.67
C PHE A 233 -2.88 -10.09 7.77
N PHE A 234 -1.70 -9.85 8.37
CA PHE A 234 -0.48 -9.54 7.66
C PHE A 234 0.09 -10.79 7.00
N GLN A 235 0.12 -11.90 7.73
CA GLN A 235 0.50 -13.21 7.20
C GLN A 235 -0.38 -13.60 6.00
N ASN A 236 -1.70 -13.36 6.09
CA ASN A 236 -2.64 -13.64 5.01
C ASN A 236 -2.36 -12.80 3.75
N ALA A 237 -2.10 -11.50 3.90
CA ALA A 237 -1.75 -10.63 2.76
C ALA A 237 -0.40 -11.04 2.14
N PHE A 238 0.57 -11.42 2.96
CA PHE A 238 1.86 -11.89 2.48
C PHE A 238 1.73 -13.21 1.69
N SER A 239 1.08 -14.23 2.24
CA SER A 239 0.99 -15.54 1.59
C SER A 239 0.03 -15.56 0.39
N LYS A 240 -1.18 -15.01 0.53
CA LYS A 240 -2.21 -15.12 -0.52
C LYS A 240 -2.08 -14.13 -1.66
N ILE A 241 -1.41 -13.00 -1.43
CA ILE A 241 -1.26 -11.94 -2.44
C ILE A 241 0.20 -11.84 -2.87
N LEU A 242 1.11 -11.49 -1.95
CA LEU A 242 2.49 -11.18 -2.34
C LEU A 242 3.24 -12.42 -2.84
N MET A 243 3.24 -13.51 -2.07
CA MET A 243 3.90 -14.76 -2.46
C MET A 243 3.28 -15.38 -3.73
N LYS A 244 1.96 -15.27 -3.88
CA LYS A 244 1.26 -15.78 -5.07
C LYS A 244 1.63 -15.01 -6.34
N GLU A 245 1.67 -13.68 -6.27
CA GLU A 245 1.81 -12.83 -7.45
C GLU A 245 3.26 -12.44 -7.75
N ARG A 246 4.10 -12.36 -6.71
CA ARG A 246 5.53 -12.00 -6.75
C ARG A 246 6.35 -12.86 -5.77
N PRO A 247 6.45 -14.18 -6.01
CA PRO A 247 7.23 -15.08 -5.15
C PRO A 247 8.73 -14.71 -5.10
N ASP A 248 9.25 -14.05 -6.13
CA ASP A 248 10.60 -13.50 -6.17
C ASP A 248 10.80 -12.41 -5.10
N ILE A 249 9.86 -11.49 -4.96
CA ILE A 249 9.88 -10.46 -3.91
C ILE A 249 9.65 -11.10 -2.54
N GLY A 250 8.69 -12.01 -2.44
CA GLY A 250 8.38 -12.68 -1.17
C GLY A 250 9.57 -13.45 -0.61
N SER A 251 10.30 -14.17 -1.48
CA SER A 251 11.54 -14.87 -1.10
C SER A 251 12.63 -13.90 -0.61
N ALA A 252 12.78 -12.74 -1.26
CA ALA A 252 13.72 -11.72 -0.81
C ALA A 252 13.37 -11.17 0.58
N ILE A 253 12.07 -10.93 0.84
CA ILE A 253 11.58 -10.50 2.17
C ILE A 253 11.88 -11.57 3.22
N LEU A 254 11.52 -12.84 2.97
CA LEU A 254 11.77 -13.96 3.89
C LEU A 254 13.25 -14.10 4.25
N SER A 255 14.15 -13.86 3.29
CA SER A 255 15.60 -13.95 3.52
C SER A 255 16.19 -12.81 4.36
N SER A 256 15.44 -11.73 4.57
CA SER A 256 15.94 -10.49 5.18
C SER A 256 15.18 -10.06 6.45
N THR A 257 14.04 -10.67 6.74
CA THR A 257 13.21 -10.35 7.91
C THR A 257 13.58 -11.23 9.10
N SER A 258 13.51 -10.66 10.30
CA SER A 258 13.58 -11.44 11.56
C SER A 258 12.21 -11.90 12.04
N MET A 259 11.12 -11.39 11.45
CA MET A 259 9.76 -11.80 11.77
C MET A 259 9.51 -13.24 11.33
N HIS A 260 8.70 -13.97 12.08
CA HIS A 260 8.27 -15.34 11.79
C HIS A 260 7.20 -15.36 10.69
N LEU A 261 7.58 -14.81 9.53
CA LEU A 261 6.75 -14.72 8.34
C LEU A 261 6.89 -16.01 7.55
N GLU A 262 5.76 -16.59 7.14
CA GLU A 262 5.73 -17.87 6.43
C GLU A 262 5.38 -17.69 4.95
N GLY A 263 6.06 -18.47 4.10
CA GLY A 263 5.92 -18.41 2.64
C GLY A 263 5.38 -19.71 2.05
N GLU A 264 4.28 -20.25 2.58
CA GLU A 264 3.66 -21.41 1.94
C GLU A 264 3.02 -21.00 0.60
N ILE A 265 3.46 -21.67 -0.47
CA ILE A 265 2.82 -21.60 -1.79
C ILE A 265 1.65 -22.58 -1.73
N ALA A 266 0.42 -22.05 -1.60
CA ALA A 266 -0.80 -22.82 -1.77
C ALA A 266 -0.99 -23.23 -3.25
#